data_AF-A0A251WH20-F1
#
_entry.id   AF-A0A251WH20-F1
#
_cell.length_a   1.000
_cell.length_b   1.000
_cell.length_c   1.000
_cell.angle_alpha   90.00
_cell.angle_beta   90.00
_cell.angle_gamma   90.00
#
_symmetry.space_group_name_H-M   'P 1'
#
loop_
_entity.id
_entity.type
_entity.pdbx_description
1 polymer ?
#
loop_
_entity_poly.entity_id
_entity_poly.type
_entity_poly.pdbx_seq_one_letter_code
_entity_poly.pdbx_strand_id
1 'polypeptide(L)'
;MSLQALKEQALQLSVGDRLTLVSAIIQSLQGASQIENWQYLVPRHHPWRTQLYIKGRKLLASTVWQDMAANQMSPEQAAENWDLPLSAIHEVIRYCESHQELLKLEADEERYRLEVKGVALESKSAA
;
A
#
# COMPACT_ATOMS: atom_id res chain seq x y z
N MET A 1 2.03 -26.23 -15.55
CA MET A 1 2.25 -25.68 -14.19
C MET A 1 0.93 -25.08 -13.71
N SER A 2 0.42 -25.47 -12.54
CA SER A 2 -0.83 -24.90 -11.99
C SER A 2 -0.55 -23.63 -11.19
N LEU A 3 -1.55 -22.75 -11.05
CA LEU A 3 -1.44 -21.51 -10.26
C LEU A 3 -1.14 -21.80 -8.78
N GLN A 4 -1.60 -22.94 -8.26
CA GLN A 4 -1.32 -23.38 -6.90
C GLN A 4 0.15 -23.84 -6.73
N ALA A 5 0.69 -24.60 -7.68
CA ALA A 5 2.09 -25.01 -7.66
C ALA A 5 3.04 -23.79 -7.74
N LEU A 6 2.67 -22.76 -8.49
CA LEU A 6 3.43 -21.51 -8.55
C LEU A 6 3.42 -20.75 -7.22
N LYS A 7 2.27 -20.71 -6.52
CA LYS A 7 2.18 -20.11 -5.19
C LYS A 7 3.05 -20.86 -4.17
N GLU A 8 3.02 -22.19 -4.18
CA GLU A 8 3.83 -23.02 -3.29
C GLU A 8 5.33 -22.83 -3.55
N GLN A 9 5.75 -22.76 -4.81
CA GLN A 9 7.15 -22.47 -5.15
C GLN A 9 7.59 -21.07 -4.71
N ALA A 10 6.73 -20.05 -4.86
CA ALA A 10 7.03 -18.70 -4.40
C ALA A 10 7.23 -18.63 -2.88
N LEU A 11 6.56 -19.48 -2.10
CA LEU A 11 6.74 -19.57 -0.64
C LEU A 11 8.07 -20.21 -0.23
N GLN A 12 8.69 -21.02 -1.09
CA GLN A 12 9.98 -21.67 -0.83
C GLN A 12 11.18 -20.75 -1.14
N LEU A 13 10.95 -19.57 -1.73
CA LEU A 13 11.99 -18.61 -2.05
C LEU A 13 12.61 -18.00 -0.79
N SER A 14 13.89 -17.58 -0.89
CA SER A 14 14.51 -16.77 0.15
C SER A 14 13.79 -15.43 0.29
N VAL A 15 13.92 -14.76 1.45
CA VAL A 15 13.29 -13.45 1.66
C VAL A 15 13.80 -12.42 0.63
N GLY A 16 15.09 -12.48 0.27
CA GLY A 16 15.67 -11.63 -0.77
C GLY A 16 15.07 -11.86 -2.16
N ASP A 17 14.83 -13.12 -2.52
CA ASP A 17 14.18 -13.47 -3.79
C ASP A 17 12.70 -13.04 -3.81
N ARG A 18 11.99 -13.21 -2.68
CA ARG A 18 10.61 -12.71 -2.54
C ARG A 18 10.53 -11.20 -2.65
N LEU A 19 11.47 -10.48 -2.02
CA LEU A 19 11.59 -9.03 -2.16
C LEU A 19 11.79 -8.64 -3.62
N THR A 20 12.70 -9.31 -4.32
CA THR A 20 12.97 -9.06 -5.74
C THR A 20 11.73 -9.30 -6.60
N LEU A 21 11.03 -10.42 -6.36
CA LEU A 21 9.80 -10.77 -7.08
C LEU A 21 8.68 -9.75 -6.85
N VAL A 22 8.41 -9.39 -5.60
CA VAL A 22 7.34 -8.41 -5.28
C VAL A 22 7.65 -7.04 -5.86
N SER A 23 8.90 -6.58 -5.76
CA SER A 23 9.31 -5.29 -6.33
C SER A 23 9.12 -5.27 -7.86
N ALA A 24 9.44 -6.37 -8.55
CA ALA A 24 9.21 -6.49 -9.99
C ALA A 24 7.71 -6.50 -10.35
N ILE A 25 6.87 -7.17 -9.56
CA ILE A 25 5.41 -7.16 -9.76
C ILE A 25 4.87 -5.73 -9.62
N ILE A 26 5.24 -5.01 -8.55
CA ILE A 26 4.81 -3.62 -8.33
C ILE A 26 5.19 -2.75 -9.52
N GLN A 27 6.43 -2.83 -10.00
CA GLN A 27 6.88 -2.08 -11.17
C GLN A 27 6.05 -2.38 -12.42
N SER A 28 5.61 -3.63 -12.61
CA SER A 28 4.76 -3.99 -13.75
C SER A 28 3.33 -3.44 -13.66
N LEU A 29 2.77 -3.34 -12.45
CA LEU A 29 1.42 -2.80 -12.22
C LEU A 29 1.35 -1.29 -12.52
N GLN A 30 2.45 -0.57 -12.35
CA GLN A 30 2.53 0.86 -12.65
C GLN A 30 2.31 1.18 -14.13
N GLY A 31 2.68 0.28 -15.05
CA GLY A 31 2.46 0.48 -16.48
C GLY A 31 1.00 0.35 -16.91
N ALA A 32 0.15 -0.23 -16.05
CA ALA A 32 -1.26 -0.52 -16.35
C ALA A 32 -2.26 0.40 -15.64
N SER A 33 -1.85 1.10 -14.57
CA SER A 33 -2.72 2.07 -13.88
C SER A 33 -2.90 3.32 -14.73
N GLN A 34 -4.17 3.58 -15.09
CA GLN A 34 -4.55 4.73 -15.91
C GLN A 34 -4.18 6.04 -15.21
N ILE A 35 -3.87 7.07 -16.01
CA ILE A 35 -3.65 8.43 -15.53
C ILE A 35 -5.00 8.95 -15.03
N GLU A 36 -5.33 8.66 -13.78
CA GLU A 36 -6.45 9.30 -13.08
C GLU A 36 -6.04 10.72 -12.68
N ASN A 37 -6.89 11.69 -12.99
CA ASN A 37 -6.68 13.11 -12.67
C ASN A 37 -6.98 13.36 -11.19
N TRP A 38 -6.07 12.91 -10.32
CA TRP A 38 -6.11 13.13 -8.89
C TRP A 38 -5.93 14.61 -8.55
N GLN A 39 -6.86 15.19 -7.79
CA GLN A 39 -6.81 16.59 -7.39
C GLN A 39 -6.03 16.76 -6.07
N TYR A 40 -6.20 15.81 -5.15
CA TYR A 40 -5.63 15.83 -3.81
C TYR A 40 -4.53 14.78 -3.62
N LEU A 41 -4.40 13.80 -4.52
CA LEU A 41 -3.36 12.80 -4.46
C LEU A 41 -2.25 13.07 -5.49
N VAL A 42 -0.99 12.88 -5.08
CA VAL A 42 0.18 13.09 -5.95
C VAL A 42 1.22 11.99 -5.75
N PRO A 43 1.93 11.59 -6.83
CA PRO A 43 3.10 10.75 -6.68
C PRO A 43 4.21 11.53 -5.98
N ARG A 44 5.05 10.82 -5.23
CA ARG A 44 6.30 11.37 -4.69
C ARG A 44 7.43 10.42 -4.98
N HIS A 45 8.63 10.97 -5.16
CA HIS A 45 9.83 10.17 -5.30
C HIS A 45 10.12 9.44 -3.98
N HIS A 46 10.00 8.12 -4.00
CA HIS A 46 10.43 7.22 -2.94
C HIS A 46 11.25 6.08 -3.55
N PRO A 47 12.29 5.54 -2.86
CA PRO A 47 13.20 4.57 -3.48
C PRO A 47 12.54 3.28 -3.99
N TRP A 48 11.35 2.95 -3.49
CA TRP A 48 10.63 1.72 -3.84
C TRP A 48 9.10 1.83 -3.76
N ARG A 49 8.57 2.90 -3.14
CA ARG A 49 7.14 3.04 -2.87
C ARG A 49 6.52 3.91 -3.94
N THR A 50 5.34 3.53 -4.39
CA THR A 50 4.66 4.13 -5.53
C THR A 50 3.29 4.67 -5.16
N GLN A 51 2.79 4.32 -3.97
CA GLN A 51 1.57 4.89 -3.41
C GLN A 51 1.51 6.41 -3.47
N LEU A 52 0.30 6.92 -3.72
CA LEU A 52 0.04 8.35 -3.74
C LEU A 52 -0.04 8.96 -2.33
N TYR A 53 0.43 10.20 -2.26
CA TYR A 53 0.44 11.02 -1.05
C TYR A 53 -0.61 12.11 -1.15
N ILE A 54 -1.12 12.56 -0.01
CA ILE A 54 -1.90 13.78 0.09
C ILE A 54 -1.03 14.97 -0.34
N LYS A 55 -1.52 15.74 -1.31
CA LYS A 55 -0.85 16.92 -1.87
C LYS A 55 -0.53 17.91 -0.75
N GLY A 56 0.72 18.37 -0.71
CA GLY A 56 1.20 19.29 0.33
C GLY A 56 1.51 18.63 1.68
N ARG A 57 1.23 17.34 1.89
CA ARG A 57 1.51 16.62 3.15
C ARG A 57 2.45 15.43 2.94
N LYS A 58 3.19 15.03 3.97
CA LYS A 58 3.98 13.77 3.99
C LYS A 58 3.12 12.62 4.52
N LEU A 59 1.92 12.47 3.97
CA LEU A 59 0.89 11.54 4.42
C LEU A 59 0.43 10.69 3.24
N LEU A 60 0.45 9.36 3.38
CA LEU A 60 -0.04 8.43 2.36
C LEU A 60 -1.57 8.38 2.39
N ALA A 61 -2.19 8.18 1.22
CA ALA A 61 -3.63 7.93 1.14
C ALA A 61 -4.03 6.68 1.95
N SER A 62 -3.22 5.60 1.85
CA SER A 62 -3.47 4.35 2.57
C SER A 62 -3.47 4.50 4.08
N THR A 63 -2.61 5.36 4.64
CA THR A 63 -2.58 5.62 6.09
C THR A 63 -3.91 6.18 6.57
N VAL A 64 -4.47 7.16 5.84
CA VAL A 64 -5.78 7.74 6.16
C VAL A 64 -6.86 6.67 6.05
N TRP A 65 -6.88 5.90 4.96
CA TRP A 65 -7.89 4.87 4.74
C TRP A 65 -7.84 3.72 5.76
N GLN A 66 -6.64 3.28 6.16
CA GLN A 66 -6.45 2.27 7.19
C GLN A 66 -6.87 2.77 8.57
N ASP A 67 -6.56 4.01 8.90
CA ASP A 67 -6.98 4.65 10.14
C ASP A 67 -8.50 4.81 10.20
N MET A 68 -9.14 5.18 9.09
CA MET A 68 -10.59 5.19 8.95
C MET A 68 -11.20 3.82 9.24
N ALA A 69 -10.66 2.76 8.63
CA ALA A 69 -11.15 1.40 8.84
C ALA A 69 -10.93 0.92 10.28
N ALA A 70 -9.77 1.19 10.87
CA ALA A 70 -9.42 0.76 12.23
C ALA A 70 -10.31 1.44 13.29
N ASN A 71 -10.63 2.72 13.09
CA ASN A 71 -11.44 3.51 14.01
C ASN A 71 -12.93 3.60 13.62
N GLN A 72 -13.35 2.91 12.55
CA GLN A 72 -14.72 2.92 12.03
C GLN A 72 -15.24 4.35 11.75
N MET A 73 -14.37 5.24 11.26
CA MET A 73 -14.73 6.62 10.97
C MET A 73 -15.57 6.77 9.70
N SER A 74 -16.57 7.64 9.75
CA SER A 74 -17.23 8.15 8.55
C SER A 74 -16.28 9.07 7.76
N PRO A 75 -16.56 9.35 6.47
CA PRO A 75 -15.78 10.31 5.69
C PRO A 75 -15.71 11.71 6.33
N GLU A 76 -16.79 12.17 6.94
CA GLU A 76 -16.87 13.47 7.63
C GLU A 76 -16.00 13.49 8.89
N GLN A 77 -16.07 12.43 9.70
CA GLN A 77 -15.22 12.29 10.89
C GLN A 77 -13.74 12.23 10.52
N ALA A 78 -13.41 11.52 9.43
CA ALA A 78 -12.04 11.44 8.94
C ALA A 78 -11.54 12.80 8.42
N ALA A 79 -12.40 13.57 7.74
CA ALA A 79 -12.08 14.91 7.28
C ALA A 79 -11.74 15.85 8.45
N GLU A 80 -12.52 15.79 9.54
CA GLU A 80 -12.23 16.53 10.76
C GLU A 80 -10.95 16.03 11.46
N ASN A 81 -10.84 14.72 11.68
CA ASN A 81 -9.70 14.10 12.39
C ASN A 81 -8.35 14.37 11.71
N TRP A 82 -8.31 14.26 10.38
CA TRP A 82 -7.09 14.46 9.60
C TRP A 82 -6.88 15.90 9.15
N ASP A 83 -7.82 16.81 9.44
CA ASP A 83 -7.84 18.18 8.94
C ASP A 83 -7.68 18.21 7.40
N LEU A 84 -8.57 17.50 6.71
CA LEU A 84 -8.58 17.39 5.24
C LEU A 84 -9.95 17.79 4.68
N PRO A 85 -10.01 18.37 3.47
CA PRO A 85 -11.29 18.56 2.80
C PRO A 85 -12.01 17.22 2.61
N LEU A 86 -13.34 17.21 2.79
CA LEU A 86 -14.15 16.00 2.59
C LEU A 86 -13.95 15.37 1.19
N SER A 87 -13.76 16.22 0.16
CA SER A 87 -13.45 15.75 -1.20
C SER A 87 -12.10 15.02 -1.30
N ALA A 88 -11.10 15.39 -0.51
CA ALA A 88 -9.84 14.67 -0.43
C ALA A 88 -10.01 13.29 0.22
N ILE A 89 -10.87 13.18 1.25
CA ILE A 89 -11.20 11.89 1.88
C ILE A 89 -11.88 10.95 0.89
N HIS A 90 -12.86 11.43 0.11
CA HIS A 90 -13.48 10.61 -0.93
C HIS A 90 -12.49 10.19 -2.03
N GLU A 91 -11.53 11.05 -2.39
CA GLU A 91 -10.47 10.71 -3.33
C GLU A 91 -9.53 9.62 -2.76
N VAL A 92 -9.18 9.72 -1.48
CA VAL A 92 -8.43 8.67 -0.74
C VAL A 92 -9.16 7.33 -0.78
N ILE A 93 -10.46 7.30 -0.43
CA ILE A 93 -11.25 6.07 -0.43
C ILE A 93 -11.24 5.43 -1.82
N ARG A 94 -11.56 6.22 -2.85
CA ARG A 94 -11.59 5.76 -4.24
C ARG A 94 -10.26 5.18 -4.68
N TYR A 95 -9.16 5.89 -4.41
CA TYR A 95 -7.81 5.44 -4.73
C TYR A 95 -7.49 4.11 -4.03
N CYS A 96 -7.75 4.03 -2.73
CA CYS A 96 -7.42 2.82 -1.96
C CYS A 96 -8.27 1.61 -2.36
N GLU A 97 -9.55 1.82 -2.69
CA GLU A 97 -10.43 0.76 -3.19
C GLU A 97 -10.00 0.26 -4.58
N SER A 98 -9.59 1.15 -5.49
CA SER A 98 -9.13 0.75 -6.83
C SER A 98 -7.70 0.19 -6.87
N HIS A 99 -6.89 0.43 -5.83
CA HIS A 99 -5.47 0.03 -5.78
C HIS A 99 -5.14 -0.97 -4.67
N GLN A 100 -6.11 -1.72 -4.14
CA GLN A 100 -5.90 -2.64 -3.01
C GLN A 100 -4.75 -3.65 -3.24
N GLU A 101 -4.60 -4.16 -4.46
CA GLU A 101 -3.52 -5.10 -4.80
C GLU A 101 -2.14 -4.45 -4.66
N LEU A 102 -1.98 -3.22 -5.17
CA LEU A 102 -0.76 -2.44 -5.00
C LEU A 102 -0.45 -2.20 -3.52
N LEU A 103 -1.45 -1.79 -2.73
CA LEU A 103 -1.28 -1.53 -1.30
C LEU A 103 -0.80 -2.78 -0.56
N LYS A 104 -1.37 -3.94 -0.88
CA LYS A 104 -0.97 -5.22 -0.28
C LYS A 104 0.45 -5.61 -0.67
N LEU A 105 0.79 -5.50 -1.96
CA LEU A 105 2.13 -5.84 -2.45
C LEU A 105 3.19 -4.92 -1.83
N GLU A 106 2.93 -3.62 -1.71
CA GLU A 106 3.88 -2.70 -1.08
C GLU A 106 4.03 -2.94 0.42
N ALA A 107 2.97 -3.39 1.11
CA ALA A 107 3.07 -3.83 2.51
C ALA A 107 3.91 -5.11 2.64
N ASP A 108 3.74 -6.07 1.72
CA ASP A 108 4.59 -7.27 1.66
C ASP A 108 6.06 -6.89 1.33
N GLU A 109 6.29 -5.93 0.42
CA GLU A 109 7.63 -5.43 0.11
C GLU A 109 8.29 -4.79 1.34
N GLU A 110 7.58 -3.93 2.06
CA GLU A 110 8.06 -3.31 3.29
C GLU A 110 8.44 -4.37 4.33
N ARG A 111 7.57 -5.38 4.50
CA ARG A 111 7.81 -6.53 5.37
C ARG A 111 9.13 -7.23 5.01
N TYR A 112 9.31 -7.60 3.75
CA TYR A 112 10.52 -8.29 3.30
C TYR A 112 11.78 -7.42 3.40
N ARG A 113 11.68 -6.11 3.14
CA ARG A 113 12.80 -5.17 3.33
C ARG A 113 13.23 -5.08 4.80
N LEU A 114 12.31 -5.17 5.74
CA LEU A 114 12.61 -5.19 7.17
C LEU A 114 13.25 -6.53 7.58
N GLU A 115 12.70 -7.64 7.12
CA GLU A 115 13.26 -8.98 7.37
C GLU A 115 14.70 -9.13 6.83
N VAL A 116 14.98 -8.65 5.61
CA VAL A 116 16.33 -8.64 5.02
C VAL A 116 17.33 -7.83 5.87
N LYS A 117 16.85 -6.79 6.55
CA LYS A 117 17.66 -5.99 7.48
C LYS A 117 17.82 -6.64 8.86
N GLY A 118 17.27 -7.84 9.06
CA GLY A 118 17.30 -8.55 10.35
C GLY A 118 16.32 -7.99 11.39
N VAL A 119 15.34 -7.17 10.98
CA VAL A 119 14.30 -6.69 11.89
C VAL A 119 13.30 -7.83 12.09
N ALA A 120 13.23 -8.33 13.31
CA ALA A 120 12.18 -9.28 13.71
C ALA A 120 10.85 -8.55 13.73
N LEU A 121 9.98 -8.86 12.78
CA LEU A 121 8.59 -8.44 12.85
C LEU A 121 7.90 -9.38 13.82
N GLU A 122 7.46 -8.85 14.96
CA GLU A 122 6.69 -9.67 15.89
C GLU A 122 5.48 -10.23 15.14
N SER A 123 5.44 -11.56 15.04
CA SER A 123 4.22 -12.25 14.69
C SER A 123 3.20 -11.85 15.75
N LYS A 124 2.18 -11.08 15.36
CA LYS A 124 1.04 -10.78 16.23
C LYS A 124 0.57 -12.12 16.81
N SER A 125 0.84 -12.35 18.08
CA SER A 125 0.28 -13.49 18.80
C SER A 125 -1.21 -13.48 18.55
N ALA A 126 -1.71 -14.57 17.98
CA ALA A 126 -3.13 -14.83 17.91
C ALA A 126 -3.65 -14.91 19.36
N ALA A 127 -4.48 -13.95 19.75
CA ALA A 127 -5.44 -14.02 20.85
C ALA A 127 -6.47 -12.92 20.68
#